data_AF-A0A4R0DJN9-F1
#
_entry.id   AF-A0A4R0DJN9-F1
#
_cell.length_a   1.000
_cell.length_b   1.000
_cell.length_c   1.000
_cell.angle_alpha   90.00
_cell.angle_beta   90.00
_cell.angle_gamma   90.00
#
_symmetry.space_group_name_H-M   'P 1'
#
loop_
_entity.id
_entity.type
_entity.pdbx_description
1 polymer ?
#
loop_
_entity_poly.entity_id
_entity_poly.type
_entity_poly.pdbx_seq_one_letter_code
_entity_poly.pdbx_strand_id
1 'polypeptide(L)'
;MKYITLLLIALFTTTVFAKNVPYANPDEKTLVEHHHYRNVNGRTVHSPAHTKNGKRPHGASAKCRDGSYSFSKHHRGTCSHHHGVAAWYK
;
A
#
# COMPACT_ATOMS: atom_id res chain seq x y z
N MET A 1 5.60 14.19 59.77
CA MET A 1 5.03 12.85 59.45
C MET A 1 3.62 13.08 58.91
N LYS A 2 3.02 12.34 57.97
CA LYS A 2 3.43 11.29 57.00
C LYS A 2 2.17 11.09 56.11
N TYR A 3 2.14 11.17 54.78
CA TYR A 3 3.14 11.44 53.73
C TYR A 3 2.51 12.38 52.65
N ILE A 4 3.29 12.83 51.67
CA ILE A 4 2.77 13.45 50.42
C ILE A 4 2.51 12.34 49.40
N THR A 5 1.27 12.15 48.97
CA THR A 5 0.90 11.17 47.93
C THR A 5 1.32 11.67 46.55
N LEU A 6 2.57 11.40 46.19
CA LEU A 6 3.10 11.56 44.84
C LEU A 6 2.35 10.62 43.87
N LEU A 7 1.37 11.19 43.16
CA LEU A 7 0.64 10.53 42.10
C LEU A 7 1.54 10.46 40.86
N LEU A 8 2.41 9.45 40.82
CA LEU A 8 3.26 9.14 39.67
C LEU A 8 2.39 8.69 38.49
N ILE A 9 1.99 9.65 37.66
CA ILE A 9 1.37 9.37 36.36
C ILE A 9 2.43 8.73 35.47
N ALA A 10 2.42 7.40 35.42
CA ALA A 10 3.24 6.64 34.50
C ALA A 10 2.81 6.96 33.06
N LEU A 11 3.54 7.86 32.40
CA LEU A 11 3.44 8.12 30.98
C LEU A 11 3.89 6.86 30.23
N PHE A 12 2.94 5.96 29.99
CA PHE A 12 3.09 4.88 29.02
C PHE A 12 3.25 5.51 27.63
N THR A 13 4.50 5.76 27.25
CA THR A 13 4.87 6.11 25.89
C THR A 13 4.65 4.89 25.01
N THR A 14 3.41 4.71 24.56
CA THR A 14 3.07 3.68 23.57
C THR A 14 3.85 3.99 22.29
N THR A 15 4.98 3.33 22.10
CA THR A 15 5.72 3.33 20.86
C THR A 15 4.86 2.64 19.81
N VAL A 16 4.06 3.44 19.09
CA VAL A 16 3.27 2.98 17.95
C VAL A 16 4.24 2.62 16.84
N PHE A 17 4.79 1.41 16.91
CA PHE A 17 5.47 0.77 15.81
C PHE A 17 4.46 0.56 14.69
N ALA A 18 4.34 1.54 13.81
CA ALA A 18 3.65 1.41 12.55
C ALA A 18 4.25 0.20 11.81
N LYS A 19 3.51 -0.91 11.76
CA LYS A 19 3.98 -2.16 11.15
C LYS A 19 4.30 -1.90 9.68
N ASN A 20 5.59 -1.70 9.38
CA ASN A 20 6.12 -1.72 8.03
C ASN A 20 6.15 -3.17 7.56
N VAL A 21 4.97 -3.74 7.30
CA VAL A 21 4.83 -4.97 6.54
C VAL A 21 5.45 -4.69 5.17
N PRO A 22 6.53 -5.40 4.78
CA PRO A 22 7.10 -5.22 3.45
C PRO A 22 6.02 -5.57 2.43
N TYR A 23 5.67 -4.62 1.57
CA TYR A 23 4.74 -4.92 0.49
C TYR A 23 5.43 -5.91 -0.43
N ALA A 24 4.78 -7.05 -0.65
CA ALA A 24 5.27 -8.00 -1.60
C ALA A 24 5.24 -7.37 -3.00
N ASN A 25 6.43 -7.12 -3.54
CA ASN A 25 6.59 -6.63 -4.90
C ASN A 25 6.03 -7.68 -5.89
N PRO A 26 5.50 -7.25 -7.04
CA PRO A 26 5.16 -8.16 -8.12
C PRO A 26 6.42 -8.86 -8.65
N ASP A 27 6.24 -10.00 -9.33
CA ASP A 27 7.29 -10.55 -10.18
C ASP A 27 7.35 -9.72 -11.47
N GLU A 28 8.32 -8.81 -11.52
CA GLU A 28 8.62 -7.95 -12.67
C GLU A 28 8.69 -8.73 -13.98
N LYS A 29 9.17 -9.98 -13.99
CA LYS A 29 9.26 -10.78 -15.23
C LYS A 29 7.90 -11.00 -15.88
N THR A 30 6.82 -10.96 -15.10
CA THR A 30 5.44 -11.15 -15.55
C THR A 30 4.74 -9.85 -15.98
N LEU A 31 5.31 -8.69 -15.66
CA LEU A 31 4.76 -7.36 -16.00
C LEU A 31 5.27 -6.86 -17.36
N VAL A 32 4.54 -5.91 -17.96
CA VAL A 32 4.89 -5.22 -19.21
C VAL A 32 5.54 -3.86 -18.91
N GLU A 33 4.92 -3.07 -18.04
CA GLU A 33 5.45 -1.79 -17.54
C GLU A 33 6.25 -2.02 -16.25
N HIS A 34 7.32 -1.24 -16.05
CA HIS A 34 8.27 -1.34 -14.92
C HIS A 34 8.47 -0.02 -14.18
N HIS A 35 7.47 0.87 -14.22
CA HIS A 35 7.55 2.19 -13.61
C HIS A 35 7.13 2.14 -12.14
N HIS A 36 7.74 2.98 -11.30
CA HIS A 36 7.36 3.17 -9.91
C HIS A 36 7.04 4.64 -9.62
N TYR A 37 6.23 4.88 -8.60
CA TYR A 37 5.95 6.20 -8.06
C TYR A 37 6.08 6.21 -6.53
N ARG A 38 6.32 7.39 -5.94
CA ARG A 38 6.28 7.56 -4.49
C ARG A 38 4.90 8.04 -4.07
N ASN A 39 4.22 7.30 -3.21
CA ASN A 39 2.89 7.68 -2.70
C ASN A 39 2.99 8.73 -1.57
N VAL A 40 1.84 9.21 -1.09
CA VAL A 40 1.75 10.22 -0.02
C VAL A 40 2.32 9.78 1.33
N ASN A 41 2.49 8.48 1.56
CA ASN A 41 3.18 7.93 2.74
C ASN A 41 4.68 7.73 2.51
N GLY A 42 5.26 8.30 1.44
CA GLY A 42 6.68 8.19 1.13
C GLY A 42 7.11 6.82 0.58
N ARG A 43 6.16 5.91 0.29
CA ARG A 43 6.47 4.54 -0.14
C ARG A 43 6.58 4.46 -1.66
N THR A 44 7.63 3.79 -2.14
CA THR A 44 7.76 3.37 -3.54
C THR A 44 6.73 2.28 -3.83
N VAL A 45 5.90 2.50 -4.85
CA VAL A 45 4.84 1.58 -5.27
C VAL A 45 4.98 1.39 -6.78
N HIS A 46 4.81 0.16 -7.26
CA HIS A 46 4.76 -0.12 -8.70
C HIS A 46 3.53 0.58 -9.32
N SER A 47 3.73 1.26 -10.45
CA SER A 47 2.65 1.89 -11.22
C SER A 47 1.69 0.82 -11.76
N PRO A 48 0.46 1.17 -12.21
CA PRO A 48 -0.41 0.19 -12.82
C PRO A 48 0.26 -0.46 -14.05
N ALA A 49 0.16 -1.80 -14.15
CA ALA A 49 0.85 -2.56 -15.18
C ALA A 49 0.02 -3.74 -15.71
N HIS A 50 0.12 -4.00 -17.00
CA HIS A 50 -0.43 -5.19 -17.65
C HIS A 50 0.45 -6.41 -17.35
N THR A 51 -0.16 -7.60 -17.35
CA THR A 51 0.58 -8.87 -17.21
C THR A 51 0.64 -9.62 -18.53
N LYS A 52 1.82 -10.17 -18.84
CA LYS A 52 2.11 -10.90 -20.08
C LYS A 52 1.21 -12.12 -20.32
N ASN A 53 0.57 -12.63 -19.27
CA ASN A 53 -0.32 -13.80 -19.30
C ASN A 53 -1.77 -13.48 -18.87
N GLY A 54 -2.12 -12.21 -18.69
CA GLY A 54 -3.44 -11.76 -18.24
C GLY A 54 -3.85 -12.16 -16.82
N LYS A 55 -3.00 -12.87 -16.06
CA LYS A 55 -3.28 -13.28 -14.67
C LYS A 55 -3.04 -12.12 -13.72
N ARG A 56 -3.73 -12.11 -12.57
CA ARG A 56 -3.49 -11.13 -11.49
C ARG A 56 -2.07 -11.34 -10.92
N PRO A 57 -1.18 -10.33 -10.95
CA PRO A 57 0.14 -10.43 -10.34
C PRO A 57 0.04 -10.35 -8.82
N HIS A 58 1.04 -10.86 -8.12
CA HIS A 58 1.08 -10.79 -6.65
C HIS A 58 1.15 -9.33 -6.17
N GLY A 59 0.52 -9.02 -5.04
CA GLY A 59 0.51 -7.66 -4.46
C GLY A 59 -0.39 -6.62 -5.14
N ALA A 60 -1.05 -6.95 -6.25
CA ALA A 60 -2.03 -6.09 -6.91
C ALA A 60 -3.29 -5.91 -6.05
N SER A 61 -3.68 -4.66 -5.82
CA SER A 61 -4.83 -4.25 -5.01
C SER A 61 -6.09 -3.96 -5.84
N ALA A 62 -5.95 -3.72 -7.14
CA ALA A 62 -7.08 -3.52 -8.04
C ALA A 62 -6.77 -3.94 -9.48
N LYS A 63 -7.81 -4.16 -10.28
CA LYS A 63 -7.76 -4.16 -11.75
C LYS A 63 -8.41 -2.88 -12.26
N CYS A 64 -7.72 -2.16 -13.13
CA CYS A 64 -8.20 -0.97 -13.82
C CYS A 64 -9.03 -1.35 -15.06
N ARG A 65 -9.80 -0.40 -15.62
CA ARG A 65 -10.69 -0.66 -16.76
C ARG A 65 -9.97 -0.79 -18.10
N ASP A 66 -8.75 -0.28 -18.23
CA ASP A 66 -7.87 -0.54 -19.39
C ASP A 66 -7.33 -1.99 -19.43
N GLY A 67 -7.39 -2.71 -18.32
CA GLY A 67 -6.88 -4.08 -18.17
C GLY A 67 -5.63 -4.17 -17.28
N SER A 68 -5.01 -3.04 -16.93
CA SER A 68 -3.84 -2.98 -16.05
C SER A 68 -4.17 -3.34 -14.60
N TYR A 69 -3.16 -3.76 -13.84
CA TYR A 69 -3.24 -4.10 -12.43
C TYR A 69 -2.58 -3.01 -11.59
N SER A 70 -3.32 -2.41 -10.66
CA SER A 70 -2.80 -1.40 -9.74
C SER A 70 -2.25 -2.03 -8.47
N PHE A 71 -1.14 -1.47 -7.96
CA PHE A 71 -0.52 -1.85 -6.69
C PHE A 71 -0.74 -0.80 -5.59
N SER A 72 -1.52 0.25 -5.87
CA SER A 72 -1.81 1.38 -4.97
C SER A 72 -2.36 0.92 -3.61
N LYS A 73 -1.99 1.61 -2.54
CA LYS A 73 -2.44 1.34 -1.16
C LYS A 73 -3.54 2.29 -0.69
N HIS A 74 -4.12 3.08 -1.60
CA HIS A 74 -5.23 4.00 -1.33
C HIS A 74 -6.36 3.75 -2.31
N HIS A 75 -7.62 3.85 -1.88
CA HIS A 75 -8.75 3.75 -2.81
C HIS A 75 -8.92 5.03 -3.64
N ARG A 76 -8.69 6.21 -3.02
CA ARG A 76 -8.80 7.51 -3.70
C ARG A 76 -7.76 7.64 -4.81
N GLY A 77 -8.20 7.97 -6.02
CA GLY A 77 -7.34 8.21 -7.19
C GLY A 77 -6.77 6.95 -7.87
N THR A 78 -7.00 5.75 -7.34
CA THR A 78 -6.53 4.52 -7.98
C THR A 78 -7.22 4.30 -9.32
N CYS A 79 -6.42 3.92 -10.33
CA CYS A 79 -6.83 3.79 -11.73
C CYS A 79 -7.42 5.07 -12.36
N SER A 80 -7.22 6.27 -11.80
CA SER A 80 -7.78 7.52 -12.36
C SER A 80 -7.35 7.77 -13.81
N HIS A 81 -6.08 7.54 -14.13
CA HIS A 81 -5.52 7.60 -15.48
C HIS A 81 -5.80 6.36 -16.34
N HIS A 82 -6.41 5.32 -15.76
CA HIS A 82 -6.64 3.99 -16.34
C HIS A 82 -8.15 3.67 -16.41
N HIS A 83 -8.94 4.70 -16.72
CA HIS A 83 -10.41 4.69 -16.85
C HIS A 83 -11.19 4.22 -15.61
N GLY A 84 -10.59 4.29 -14.42
CA GLY A 84 -11.19 3.90 -13.16
C GLY A 84 -11.02 2.41 -12.83
N VAL A 85 -11.51 2.01 -11.65
CA VAL A 85 -11.40 0.64 -11.15
C VAL A 85 -12.48 -0.24 -11.76
N ALA A 86 -12.10 -1.43 -12.22
CA ALA A 86 -12.99 -2.52 -12.63
C ALA A 86 -13.28 -3.47 -11.47
N ALA A 87 -12.25 -3.83 -10.68
CA ALA A 87 -12.39 -4.71 -9.52
C ALA A 87 -11.35 -4.38 -8.43
N TRP A 88 -11.74 -4.55 -7.17
CA TRP A 88 -10.84 -4.47 -6.00
C TRP A 88 -10.41 -5.87 -5.56
N TYR A 89 -9.20 -5.97 -5.00
CA TYR A 89 -8.64 -7.18 -4.45
C TYR A 89 -8.37 -7.04 -2.95
N LYS A 90 -8.48 -8.17 -2.25
CA LYS A 90 -8.03 -8.35 -0.86
C LYS A 90 -6.62 -8.92 -0.87
#